data_AF-A0A1E4BD95-F1
#
_entry.id   AF-A0A1E4BD95-F1
#
_cell.length_a   1.000
_cell.length_b   1.000
_cell.length_c   1.000
_cell.angle_alpha   90.00
_cell.angle_beta   90.00
_cell.angle_gamma   90.00
#
_symmetry.space_group_name_H-M   'P 1'
#
loop_
_entity.id
_entity.type
_entity.pdbx_description
1 polymer ?
#
loop_
_entity_poly.entity_id
_entity_poly.type
_entity_poly.pdbx_seq_one_letter_code
_entity_poly.pdbx_strand_id
1 'polypeptide(L)'
;MPDQPAPPDPTHLPGPSPSRRGFLKVAGAIAAGAAATTVGCNPSSAGGRGEAGERRPSRNAGFDRETLAALGEAVLPESLGAAGRAAAVTAFVAWVNGYDPVAEEMHGYGYSDIRYLPPDPAPAWQAQLEGLDLLAQKKRRKPFAQLDLAARRELVTAALDAVPGERLPDPLGASHVAVALMAHWAASPAAWDLALGAQVGTGTCRTLDGVGAKPLPIAGVTA
;
A
#
# COMPACT_ATOMS: atom_id res chain seq x y z
N MET A 1 1.71 1.27 -68.96
CA MET A 1 2.22 2.30 -68.02
C MET A 1 1.10 2.60 -67.03
N PRO A 2 1.42 2.67 -65.73
CA PRO A 2 0.61 2.07 -64.68
C PRO A 2 -0.56 2.94 -64.21
N ASP A 3 -1.65 2.24 -63.89
CA ASP A 3 -2.83 2.70 -63.17
C ASP A 3 -2.40 3.19 -61.77
N GLN A 4 -2.76 4.42 -61.43
CA GLN A 4 -2.38 5.09 -60.20
C GLN A 4 -3.41 4.74 -59.11
N PRO A 5 -3.04 4.20 -57.94
CA PRO A 5 -4.02 3.87 -56.91
C PRO A 5 -4.66 5.15 -56.35
N ALA A 6 -5.98 5.10 -56.17
CA ALA A 6 -6.79 6.18 -55.60
C ALA A 6 -6.32 6.58 -54.18
N PRO A 7 -6.47 7.86 -53.79
CA PRO A 7 -6.07 8.33 -52.47
C PRO A 7 -6.94 7.70 -51.36
N PRO A 8 -6.38 7.42 -50.17
CA PRO A 8 -7.14 6.84 -49.08
C PRO A 8 -8.17 7.83 -48.50
N ASP A 9 -9.32 7.27 -48.14
CA ASP A 9 -10.50 7.92 -47.55
C ASP A 9 -10.16 8.54 -46.17
N PRO A 10 -10.39 9.85 -45.94
CA PRO A 10 -9.94 10.55 -44.73
C PRO A 10 -10.71 10.22 -43.44
N THR A 11 -11.68 9.29 -43.47
CA THR A 11 -12.58 9.05 -42.31
C THR A 11 -12.28 7.82 -41.46
N HIS A 12 -11.16 7.12 -41.66
CA HIS A 12 -10.76 6.05 -40.73
C HIS A 12 -9.69 6.52 -39.73
N LEU A 13 -10.12 7.09 -38.61
CA LEU A 13 -9.25 7.30 -37.45
C LEU A 13 -9.15 5.99 -36.65
N PRO A 14 -7.94 5.52 -36.26
CA PRO A 14 -7.82 4.45 -35.28
C PRO A 14 -8.34 4.94 -33.92
N GLY A 15 -9.16 4.13 -33.25
CA GLY A 15 -9.74 4.45 -31.95
C GLY A 15 -8.66 4.74 -30.89
N PRO A 16 -8.94 5.61 -29.92
CA PRO A 16 -7.95 6.04 -28.93
C PRO A 16 -7.54 4.86 -28.03
N SER A 17 -6.28 4.44 -28.13
CA SER A 17 -5.64 3.63 -27.08
C SER A 17 -5.56 4.45 -25.79
N PRO A 18 -5.78 3.87 -24.60
CA PRO A 18 -5.77 4.62 -23.36
C PRO A 18 -4.35 5.14 -23.07
N SER A 19 -4.12 6.43 -23.34
CA SER A 19 -2.85 7.10 -23.03
C SER A 19 -2.79 7.48 -21.54
N ARG A 20 -1.58 7.40 -20.96
CA ARG A 20 -1.25 7.67 -19.54
C ARG A 20 -1.75 9.04 -19.01
N ARG A 21 -2.22 9.95 -19.86
CA ARG A 21 -2.78 11.25 -19.49
C ARG A 21 -4.23 11.20 -18.96
N GLY A 22 -4.94 10.08 -19.12
CA GLY A 22 -6.28 9.91 -18.55
C GLY A 22 -6.31 9.79 -17.02
N PHE A 23 -5.21 9.34 -16.41
CA PHE A 23 -5.10 9.14 -14.96
C PHE A 23 -4.88 10.42 -14.15
N LEU A 24 -4.57 11.56 -14.79
CA LEU A 24 -4.14 12.78 -14.10
C LEU A 24 -5.25 13.83 -13.88
N LYS A 25 -6.53 13.48 -14.03
CA LYS A 25 -7.64 14.45 -13.88
C LYS A 25 -8.52 14.34 -12.62
N VAL A 26 -8.18 13.53 -11.62
CA VAL A 26 -9.00 13.42 -10.39
C VAL A 26 -8.32 13.91 -9.09
N ALA A 27 -7.04 14.29 -9.12
CA ALA A 27 -6.37 14.79 -7.91
C ALA A 27 -6.38 16.33 -7.84
N GLY A 28 -7.55 16.91 -7.57
CA GLY A 28 -7.71 18.36 -7.48
C GLY A 28 -8.72 18.78 -6.42
N ALA A 29 -8.45 18.47 -5.15
CA ALA A 29 -8.83 19.22 -3.94
C ALA A 29 -8.78 18.29 -2.71
N ILE A 30 -7.69 18.35 -1.93
CA ILE A 30 -7.79 18.20 -0.47
C ILE A 30 -7.04 19.37 0.14
N ALA A 31 -7.80 20.34 0.61
CA ALA A 31 -7.38 21.29 1.62
C ALA A 31 -8.01 20.84 2.95
N ALA A 32 -7.19 20.90 4.00
CA ALA A 32 -7.51 20.81 5.43
C ALA A 32 -8.05 19.47 5.96
N GLY A 33 -7.21 18.81 6.77
CA GLY A 33 -7.63 17.70 7.63
C GLY A 33 -6.56 16.65 7.93
N ALA A 34 -5.27 16.95 7.84
CA ALA A 34 -4.24 16.03 8.34
C ALA A 34 -4.00 16.31 9.83
N ALA A 35 -4.45 15.38 10.68
CA ALA A 35 -3.94 15.26 12.04
C ALA A 35 -2.41 15.05 11.95
N ALA A 36 -1.68 15.74 12.81
CA ALA A 36 -0.24 15.78 12.81
C ALA A 36 0.33 14.40 13.16
N THR A 37 0.61 13.58 12.16
CA THR A 37 1.69 12.61 12.30
C THR A 37 2.97 13.43 12.37
N THR A 38 3.58 13.48 13.56
CA THR A 38 4.98 13.89 13.64
C THR A 38 5.75 12.88 12.80
N VAL A 39 6.11 13.29 11.58
CA VAL A 39 7.02 12.56 10.72
C VAL A 39 8.37 12.59 11.45
N GLY A 40 8.55 11.65 12.37
CA GLY A 40 9.83 11.34 12.97
C GLY A 40 10.73 10.88 11.83
N CYS A 41 11.54 11.79 11.32
CA CYS A 41 12.56 11.49 10.35
C CYS A 41 13.46 10.39 10.91
N ASN A 42 13.41 9.19 10.34
CA ASN A 42 14.38 8.17 10.69
C ASN A 42 15.69 8.50 9.96
N PRO A 43 16.78 8.87 10.64
CA PRO A 43 18.07 9.03 9.97
C PRO A 43 18.52 7.67 9.44
N SER A 44 19.21 7.65 8.30
CA SER A 44 19.96 6.46 7.89
C SER A 44 21.10 6.23 8.90
N SER A 45 20.86 5.38 9.89
CA SER A 45 21.77 5.19 11.02
C SER A 45 23.04 4.44 10.61
N ALA A 46 24.15 5.17 10.47
CA ALA A 46 25.46 4.67 10.87
C ALA A 46 25.64 4.99 12.37
N GLY A 47 25.42 3.97 13.22
CA GLY A 47 25.89 3.90 14.62
C GLY A 47 25.56 5.08 15.55
N GLY A 48 24.48 4.94 16.34
CA GLY A 48 24.24 5.78 17.52
C GLY A 48 23.26 5.12 18.48
N ARG A 49 23.70 4.82 19.71
CA ARG A 49 22.87 4.27 20.80
C ARG A 49 21.93 5.37 21.31
N GLY A 50 20.66 5.30 20.93
CA GLY A 50 19.57 6.02 21.60
C GLY A 50 19.13 5.25 22.85
N GLU A 51 18.75 5.99 23.88
CA GLU A 51 18.32 5.49 25.19
C GLU A 51 17.18 4.47 25.05
N ALA A 52 17.32 3.37 25.79
CA ALA A 52 16.38 2.26 25.79
C ALA A 52 15.08 2.69 26.49
N GLY A 53 14.15 3.25 25.71
CA GLY A 53 12.74 3.23 26.06
C GLY A 53 12.36 1.80 26.40
N GLU A 54 11.66 1.64 27.53
CA GLU A 54 11.30 0.35 28.10
C GLU A 54 10.73 -0.56 27.01
N ARG A 55 11.44 -1.67 26.74
CA ARG A 55 11.17 -2.55 25.60
C ARG A 55 9.86 -3.27 25.90
N ARG A 56 8.73 -2.63 25.53
CA ARG A 56 7.40 -3.22 25.66
C ARG A 56 7.40 -4.62 25.04
N PRO A 57 6.70 -5.58 25.65
CA PRO A 57 6.61 -6.92 25.09
C PRO A 57 6.09 -6.83 23.65
N SER A 58 6.81 -7.43 22.70
CA SER A 58 6.37 -7.37 21.30
C SER A 58 5.05 -8.09 21.18
N ARG A 59 4.01 -7.38 20.75
CA ARG A 59 2.71 -7.96 20.46
C ARG A 59 2.82 -8.90 19.25
N ASN A 60 2.08 -10.00 19.28
CA ASN A 60 1.91 -10.88 18.13
C ASN A 60 0.47 -10.71 17.62
N ALA A 61 0.33 -10.12 16.43
CA ALA A 61 -0.96 -9.91 15.77
C ALA A 61 -1.70 -11.22 15.43
N GLY A 62 -1.01 -12.37 15.50
CA GLY A 62 -1.63 -13.70 15.34
C GLY A 62 -1.99 -14.06 13.90
N PHE A 63 -1.47 -13.33 12.90
CA PHE A 63 -1.82 -13.58 11.51
C PHE A 63 -1.33 -14.94 11.00
N ASP A 64 -2.20 -15.64 10.28
CA ASP A 64 -1.77 -16.72 9.40
C ASP A 64 -0.88 -16.13 8.27
N ARG A 65 0.42 -16.44 8.38
CA ARG A 65 1.46 -15.89 7.51
C ARG A 65 1.36 -16.40 6.08
N GLU A 66 0.88 -17.62 5.87
CA GLU A 66 0.78 -18.21 4.53
C GLU A 66 -0.38 -17.58 3.78
N THR A 67 -1.56 -17.51 4.42
CA THR A 67 -2.75 -16.86 3.86
C THR A 67 -2.52 -15.37 3.62
N LEU A 68 -1.85 -14.67 4.54
CA LEU A 68 -1.53 -13.25 4.36
C LEU A 68 -0.52 -13.01 3.21
N ALA A 69 0.48 -13.88 3.04
CA ALA A 69 1.40 -13.79 1.91
C ALA A 69 0.67 -14.02 0.57
N ALA A 70 -0.20 -15.03 0.51
CA ALA A 70 -1.04 -15.30 -0.64
C ALA A 70 -2.00 -14.14 -0.97
N LEU A 71 -2.53 -13.47 0.06
CA LEU A 71 -3.34 -12.27 -0.09
C LEU A 71 -2.51 -11.12 -0.66
N GLY A 72 -1.29 -10.92 -0.15
CA GLY A 72 -0.35 -9.94 -0.66
C GLY A 72 -0.04 -10.12 -2.15
N GLU A 73 0.13 -11.36 -2.62
CA GLU A 73 0.30 -11.64 -4.05
C GLU A 73 -0.91 -11.26 -4.90
N ALA A 74 -2.12 -11.43 -4.35
CA ALA A 74 -3.36 -11.11 -5.06
C ALA A 74 -3.60 -9.61 -5.22
N VAL A 75 -3.27 -8.82 -4.18
CA VAL A 75 -3.65 -7.40 -4.08
C VAL A 75 -2.52 -6.41 -4.39
N LEU A 76 -1.26 -6.76 -4.10
CA LEU A 76 -0.15 -5.83 -4.31
C LEU A 76 0.24 -5.76 -5.80
N PRO A 77 0.78 -4.62 -6.28
CA PRO A 77 1.18 -4.49 -7.68
C PRO A 77 2.18 -5.56 -8.15
N GLU A 78 2.03 -6.01 -9.40
CA GLU A 78 2.93 -7.00 -10.01
C GLU A 78 4.33 -6.45 -10.27
N SER A 79 4.44 -5.12 -10.48
CA SER A 79 5.72 -4.42 -10.69
C SER A 79 6.69 -4.54 -9.52
N LEU A 80 6.21 -4.90 -8.32
CA LEU A 80 7.05 -5.15 -7.15
C LEU A 80 7.86 -6.45 -7.24
N GLY A 81 7.43 -7.38 -8.10
CA GLY A 81 7.94 -8.76 -8.10
C GLY A 81 7.67 -9.49 -6.78
N ALA A 82 8.09 -10.76 -6.71
CA ALA A 82 7.86 -11.60 -5.53
C ALA A 82 8.55 -11.06 -4.27
N ALA A 83 9.81 -10.61 -4.40
CA ALA A 83 10.58 -10.09 -3.27
C ALA A 83 9.98 -8.80 -2.70
N GLY A 84 9.55 -7.85 -3.55
CA GLY A 84 8.94 -6.60 -3.11
C GLY A 84 7.60 -6.83 -2.41
N ARG A 85 6.78 -7.77 -2.90
CA ARG A 85 5.53 -8.17 -2.25
C ARG A 85 5.75 -8.82 -0.89
N ALA A 86 6.72 -9.73 -0.78
CA ALA A 86 7.09 -10.36 0.48
C ALA A 86 7.60 -9.34 1.51
N ALA A 87 8.40 -8.36 1.06
CA ALA A 87 8.86 -7.26 1.90
C ALA A 87 7.69 -6.37 2.39
N ALA A 88 6.74 -6.04 1.52
CA ALA A 88 5.56 -5.27 1.89
C ALA A 88 4.68 -5.99 2.94
N VAL A 89 4.44 -7.30 2.77
CA VAL A 89 3.71 -8.11 3.76
C VAL A 89 4.46 -8.17 5.08
N THR A 90 5.79 -8.32 5.04
CA THR A 90 6.62 -8.34 6.25
C THR A 90 6.57 -7.01 6.99
N ALA A 91 6.67 -5.90 6.27
CA ALA A 91 6.55 -4.55 6.81
C ALA A 91 5.17 -4.32 7.43
N PHE A 92 4.10 -4.77 6.77
CA PHE A 92 2.74 -4.68 7.30
C PHE A 92 2.60 -5.40 8.64
N VAL A 93 3.09 -6.64 8.76
CA VAL A 93 2.98 -7.35 10.05
C VAL A 93 3.87 -6.73 11.12
N ALA A 94 5.06 -6.24 10.78
CA ALA A 94 5.90 -5.51 11.71
C ALA A 94 5.19 -4.23 12.22
N TRP A 95 4.51 -3.51 11.33
CA TRP A 95 3.71 -2.34 11.67
C TRP A 95 2.54 -2.68 12.60
N VAL A 96 1.76 -3.73 12.31
CA VAL A 96 0.66 -4.16 13.20
C VAL A 96 1.17 -4.64 14.56
N ASN A 97 2.29 -5.38 14.60
CA ASN A 97 2.90 -5.84 15.85
C ASN A 97 3.46 -4.68 16.70
N GLY A 98 3.88 -3.59 16.07
CA GLY A 98 4.34 -2.37 16.73
C GLY A 98 3.22 -1.39 17.10
N TYR A 99 1.97 -1.66 16.68
CA TYR A 99 0.83 -0.80 16.96
C TYR A 99 0.43 -0.85 18.43
N ASP A 100 0.28 0.33 19.04
CA ASP A 100 -0.15 0.52 20.43
C ASP A 100 -1.63 0.94 20.46
N PRO A 101 -2.57 -0.01 20.68
CA PRO A 101 -3.99 0.28 20.59
C PRO A 101 -4.45 1.20 21.72
N VAL A 102 -5.35 2.14 21.40
CA VAL A 102 -5.93 3.08 22.38
C VAL A 102 -4.87 3.94 23.09
N ALA A 103 -3.67 4.07 22.51
CA ALA A 103 -2.69 5.02 23.00
C ALA A 103 -3.17 6.45 22.74
N GLU A 104 -2.79 7.37 23.62
CA GLU A 104 -3.03 8.79 23.39
C GLU A 104 -2.29 9.24 22.11
N GLU A 105 -3.01 9.88 21.19
CA GLU A 105 -2.42 10.47 20.01
C GLU A 105 -1.55 11.67 20.40
N MET A 106 -0.42 11.83 19.73
CA MET A 106 0.39 13.04 19.90
C MET A 106 -0.41 14.27 19.51
N HIS A 107 -0.75 15.09 20.50
CA HIS A 107 -1.46 16.34 20.29
C HIS A 107 -0.50 17.39 19.70
N GLY A 108 -0.89 17.98 18.58
CA GLY A 108 -0.16 19.10 17.99
C GLY A 108 -0.31 20.37 18.82
N TYR A 109 0.63 21.31 18.66
CA TYR A 109 0.48 22.65 19.25
C TYR A 109 -0.86 23.28 18.84
N GLY A 110 -1.66 23.67 19.82
CA GLY A 110 -2.94 24.35 19.60
C GLY A 110 -4.20 23.46 19.63
N TYR A 111 -4.07 22.15 19.85
CA TYR A 111 -5.23 21.29 20.14
C TYR A 111 -5.44 21.14 21.66
N SER A 112 -6.65 21.42 22.14
CA SER A 112 -7.04 21.24 23.54
C SER A 112 -7.57 19.85 23.84
N ASP A 113 -8.01 19.11 22.82
CA ASP A 113 -8.67 17.83 22.98
C ASP A 113 -7.67 16.68 22.88
N ILE A 114 -7.73 15.79 23.88
CA ILE A 114 -6.98 14.55 23.88
C ILE A 114 -7.70 13.55 22.97
N ARG A 115 -6.96 13.00 22.01
CA ARG A 115 -7.44 11.94 21.10
C ARG A 115 -6.72 10.64 21.39
N TYR A 116 -7.35 9.54 21.01
CA TYR A 116 -6.80 8.20 21.18
C TYR A 116 -6.84 7.44 19.87
N LEU A 117 -5.81 6.63 19.66
CA LEU A 117 -5.73 5.70 18.55
C LEU A 117 -6.87 4.68 18.61
N PRO A 118 -7.31 4.13 17.46
CA PRO A 118 -8.37 3.13 17.45
C PRO A 118 -8.00 1.85 18.22
N PRO A 119 -9.00 1.01 18.55
CA PRO A 119 -8.77 -0.32 19.10
C PRO A 119 -7.91 -1.18 18.17
N ASP A 120 -7.36 -2.27 18.71
CA ASP A 120 -6.57 -3.22 17.94
C ASP A 120 -7.38 -3.86 16.79
N PRO A 121 -6.99 -3.66 15.51
CA PRO A 121 -7.70 -4.23 14.38
C PRO A 121 -7.32 -5.70 14.09
N ALA A 122 -6.20 -6.20 14.64
CA ALA A 122 -5.65 -7.49 14.21
C ALA A 122 -6.58 -8.69 14.43
N PRO A 123 -7.33 -8.82 15.55
CA PRO A 123 -8.26 -9.93 15.73
C PRO A 123 -9.33 -9.98 14.64
N ALA A 124 -9.88 -8.81 14.25
CA ALA A 124 -10.87 -8.72 13.18
C ALA A 124 -10.27 -9.07 11.81
N TRP A 125 -9.06 -8.59 11.53
CA TRP A 125 -8.34 -8.91 10.29
C TRP A 125 -7.94 -10.38 10.21
N GLN A 126 -7.56 -11.01 11.31
CA GLN A 126 -7.28 -12.45 11.35
C GLN A 126 -8.55 -13.27 11.05
N ALA A 127 -9.70 -12.89 11.64
CA ALA A 127 -10.98 -13.52 11.32
C ALA A 127 -11.36 -13.38 9.83
N GLN A 128 -10.97 -12.28 9.18
CA GLN A 128 -11.17 -12.10 7.73
C GLN A 128 -10.27 -13.04 6.90
N LEU A 129 -9.02 -13.27 7.32
CA LEU A 129 -8.12 -14.24 6.66
C LEU A 129 -8.69 -15.66 6.79
N GLU A 130 -9.17 -16.03 7.98
CA GLU A 130 -9.87 -17.31 8.19
C GLU A 130 -11.14 -17.41 7.33
N GLY A 131 -11.90 -16.32 7.21
CA GLY A 131 -13.06 -16.24 6.33
C GLY A 131 -12.72 -16.49 4.85
N LEU A 132 -11.59 -15.97 4.36
CA LEU A 132 -11.10 -16.23 3.01
C LEU A 132 -10.73 -17.70 2.82
N ASP A 133 -10.07 -18.30 3.81
CA ASP A 133 -9.67 -19.72 3.75
C ASP A 133 -10.89 -20.65 3.76
N LEU A 134 -11.87 -20.39 4.62
CA LEU A 134 -13.15 -21.11 4.65
C LEU A 134 -13.92 -20.96 3.32
N LEU A 135 -13.94 -19.75 2.75
CA LEU A 135 -14.57 -19.49 1.45
C LEU A 135 -13.87 -20.26 0.32
N ALA A 136 -12.54 -20.27 0.31
CA ALA A 136 -11.73 -21.03 -0.63
C ALA A 136 -12.00 -22.53 -0.50
N GLN A 137 -12.01 -23.06 0.73
CA GLN A 137 -12.29 -24.47 0.98
C GLN A 137 -13.70 -24.87 0.51
N LYS A 138 -14.70 -24.01 0.74
CA LYS A 138 -16.08 -24.24 0.30
C LYS A 138 -16.23 -24.21 -1.22
N LYS A 139 -15.64 -23.23 -1.90
CA LYS A 139 -15.82 -23.01 -3.34
C LYS A 139 -14.89 -23.86 -4.21
N ARG A 140 -13.68 -24.14 -3.73
CA ARG A 140 -12.57 -24.69 -4.52
C ARG A 140 -11.93 -25.93 -3.91
N ARG A 141 -12.38 -26.38 -2.71
CA ARG A 141 -11.87 -27.57 -1.99
C ARG A 141 -10.36 -27.51 -1.70
N LYS A 142 -9.81 -26.29 -1.63
CA LYS A 142 -8.41 -26.02 -1.32
C LYS A 142 -8.32 -24.81 -0.38
N PRO A 143 -7.31 -24.74 0.49
CA PRO A 143 -7.06 -23.54 1.26
C PRO A 143 -6.68 -22.38 0.33
N PHE A 144 -6.95 -21.15 0.76
CA PHE A 144 -6.76 -19.93 -0.02
C PHE A 144 -5.32 -19.80 -0.51
N ALA A 145 -4.35 -20.11 0.34
CA ALA A 145 -2.93 -20.05 0.01
C ALA A 145 -2.51 -21.00 -1.12
N GLN A 146 -3.23 -22.10 -1.36
CA GLN A 146 -2.92 -23.06 -2.42
C GLN A 146 -3.65 -22.80 -3.74
N LEU A 147 -4.50 -21.78 -3.80
CA LEU A 147 -5.15 -21.36 -5.04
C LEU A 147 -4.15 -20.67 -5.96
N ASP A 148 -4.39 -20.72 -7.27
CA ASP A 148 -3.67 -19.87 -8.22
C ASP A 148 -4.06 -18.39 -8.06
N LEU A 149 -3.26 -17.49 -8.65
CA LEU A 149 -3.45 -16.05 -8.52
C LEU A 149 -4.82 -15.58 -9.01
N ALA A 150 -5.36 -16.17 -10.08
CA ALA A 150 -6.64 -15.76 -10.64
C ALA A 150 -7.79 -16.11 -9.68
N ALA A 151 -7.78 -17.33 -9.13
CA ALA A 151 -8.76 -17.79 -8.15
C ALA A 151 -8.65 -17.00 -6.83
N ARG A 152 -7.44 -16.66 -6.37
CA ARG A 152 -7.26 -15.79 -5.20
C ARG A 152 -7.89 -14.41 -5.44
N ARG A 153 -7.62 -13.80 -6.60
CA ARG A 153 -8.20 -12.49 -6.98
C ARG A 153 -9.71 -12.53 -7.02
N GLU A 154 -10.31 -13.56 -7.63
CA GLU A 154 -11.77 -13.71 -7.68
C GLU A 154 -12.40 -13.74 -6.29
N LEU A 155 -11.83 -14.51 -5.35
CA LEU A 155 -12.34 -14.59 -3.98
C LEU A 155 -12.15 -13.29 -3.21
N VAL A 156 -11.02 -12.61 -3.39
CA VAL A 156 -10.76 -11.31 -2.75
C VAL A 156 -11.71 -10.25 -3.31
N THR A 157 -11.92 -10.19 -4.62
CA THR A 157 -12.90 -9.28 -5.24
C THR A 157 -14.28 -9.49 -4.64
N ALA A 158 -14.76 -10.74 -4.58
CA ALA A 158 -16.06 -11.06 -3.97
C ALA A 158 -16.13 -10.68 -2.47
N ALA A 159 -15.04 -10.78 -1.73
CA ALA A 159 -14.98 -10.36 -0.33
C ALA A 159 -15.00 -8.81 -0.16
N LEU A 160 -14.58 -8.08 -1.20
CA LEU A 160 -14.54 -6.62 -1.22
C LEU A 160 -15.75 -5.97 -1.88
N ASP A 161 -16.73 -6.73 -2.40
CA ASP A 161 -17.89 -6.19 -3.11
C ASP A 161 -18.68 -5.13 -2.30
N ALA A 162 -18.71 -5.25 -0.97
CA ALA A 162 -19.38 -4.30 -0.07
C ALA A 162 -18.45 -3.20 0.47
N VAL A 163 -17.19 -3.17 0.08
CA VAL A 163 -16.19 -2.22 0.57
C VAL A 163 -16.11 -1.01 -0.37
N PRO A 164 -16.31 0.23 0.12
CA PRO A 164 -16.17 1.43 -0.70
C PRO A 164 -14.77 1.53 -1.33
N GLY A 165 -14.70 1.70 -2.65
CA GLY A 165 -13.45 1.58 -3.43
C GLY A 165 -12.91 2.88 -4.04
N GLU A 166 -13.49 4.05 -3.75
CA GLU A 166 -13.13 5.30 -4.43
C GLU A 166 -11.74 5.83 -4.04
N ARG A 167 -11.29 5.54 -2.82
CA ARG A 167 -9.99 5.98 -2.29
C ARG A 167 -9.50 5.00 -1.24
N LEU A 168 -8.19 4.76 -1.21
CA LEU A 168 -7.56 4.02 -0.11
C LEU A 168 -7.68 4.80 1.21
N PRO A 169 -8.26 4.20 2.27
CA PRO A 169 -8.36 4.83 3.57
C PRO A 169 -7.00 4.88 4.28
N ASP A 170 -6.98 5.49 5.47
CA ASP A 170 -5.92 5.21 6.43
C ASP A 170 -5.88 3.68 6.73
N PRO A 171 -4.69 3.05 6.84
CA PRO A 171 -4.59 1.61 7.06
C PRO A 171 -5.35 1.10 8.30
N LEU A 172 -5.43 1.89 9.39
CA LEU A 172 -6.19 1.53 10.59
C LEU A 172 -7.70 1.73 10.41
N GLY A 173 -8.10 2.61 9.48
CA GLY A 173 -9.50 2.83 9.10
C GLY A 173 -10.02 1.84 8.05
N ALA A 174 -9.20 0.90 7.59
CA ALA A 174 -9.59 -0.06 6.56
C ALA A 174 -10.53 -1.13 7.12
N SER A 175 -11.72 -1.27 6.50
CA SER A 175 -12.73 -2.27 6.88
C SER A 175 -12.32 -3.71 6.57
N HIS A 176 -11.34 -3.91 5.69
CA HIS A 176 -10.84 -5.24 5.31
C HIS A 176 -9.31 -5.28 5.26
N VAL A 177 -8.70 -6.38 5.74
CA VAL A 177 -7.24 -6.61 5.78
C VAL A 177 -6.54 -6.45 4.42
N ALA A 178 -7.19 -6.83 3.31
CA ALA A 178 -6.68 -6.60 1.96
C ALA A 178 -6.49 -5.11 1.65
N VAL A 179 -7.45 -4.28 2.05
CA VAL A 179 -7.40 -2.83 1.91
C VAL A 179 -6.38 -2.23 2.86
N ALA A 180 -6.30 -2.72 4.11
CA ALA A 180 -5.30 -2.28 5.08
C ALA A 180 -3.88 -2.52 4.58
N LEU A 181 -3.61 -3.72 4.04
CA LEU A 181 -2.32 -4.07 3.45
C LEU A 181 -1.96 -3.17 2.26
N MET A 182 -2.91 -2.96 1.35
CA MET A 182 -2.70 -2.10 0.19
C MET A 182 -2.49 -0.63 0.59
N ALA A 183 -3.28 -0.11 1.53
CA ALA A 183 -3.17 1.25 2.04
C ALA A 183 -1.82 1.45 2.75
N HIS A 184 -1.40 0.49 3.59
CA HIS A 184 -0.12 0.54 4.29
C HIS A 184 1.06 0.56 3.30
N TRP A 185 1.03 -0.32 2.28
CA TRP A 185 2.06 -0.29 1.25
C TRP A 185 2.03 1.01 0.45
N ALA A 186 0.86 1.50 0.05
CA ALA A 186 0.72 2.74 -0.74
C ALA A 186 1.21 3.98 0.02
N ALA A 187 1.14 3.99 1.34
CA ALA A 187 1.70 5.03 2.19
C ALA A 187 3.23 4.92 2.40
N SER A 188 3.87 3.83 1.94
CA SER A 188 5.28 3.56 2.17
C SER A 188 6.21 4.37 1.25
N PRO A 189 7.48 4.61 1.66
CA PRO A 189 8.47 5.28 0.82
C PRO A 189 8.67 4.59 -0.53
N ALA A 190 8.66 3.26 -0.54
CA ALA A 190 8.84 2.47 -1.76
C ALA A 190 7.69 2.70 -2.77
N ALA A 191 6.46 2.87 -2.31
CA ALA A 191 5.33 3.16 -3.20
C ALA A 191 5.45 4.56 -3.83
N TRP A 192 5.86 5.57 -3.04
CA TRP A 192 6.14 6.91 -3.54
C TRP A 192 7.28 6.93 -4.55
N ASP A 193 8.36 6.20 -4.27
CA ASP A 193 9.50 6.13 -5.17
C ASP A 193 9.14 5.50 -6.51
N LEU A 194 8.32 4.44 -6.50
CA LEU A 194 7.78 3.81 -7.72
C LEU A 194 6.85 4.76 -8.49
N ALA A 195 5.96 5.47 -7.81
CA ALA A 195 5.03 6.40 -8.44
C ALA A 195 5.75 7.58 -9.11
N LEU A 196 6.85 8.04 -8.52
CA LEU A 196 7.64 9.18 -9.01
C LEU A 196 8.79 8.75 -9.94
N GLY A 197 9.10 7.46 -10.02
CA GLY A 197 10.25 6.97 -10.78
C GLY A 197 11.59 7.42 -10.21
N ALA A 198 11.66 7.76 -8.92
CA ALA A 198 12.85 8.33 -8.30
C ALA A 198 12.94 7.96 -6.81
N GLN A 199 14.17 7.87 -6.29
CA GLN A 199 14.49 7.53 -4.90
C GLN A 199 14.29 8.75 -4.00
N VAL A 200 13.04 9.10 -3.72
CA VAL A 200 12.66 10.23 -2.88
C VAL A 200 12.77 9.85 -1.39
N GLY A 201 12.39 8.62 -1.05
CA GLY A 201 12.49 8.09 0.31
C GLY A 201 11.63 8.86 1.31
N THR A 202 10.34 9.10 1.00
CA THR A 202 9.44 9.89 1.86
C THR A 202 9.49 9.43 3.32
N GLY A 203 9.56 10.35 4.28
CA GLY A 203 9.69 10.02 5.71
C GLY A 203 11.10 9.64 6.16
N THR A 204 12.06 9.53 5.23
CA THR A 204 13.49 9.41 5.53
C THR A 204 14.16 10.77 5.33
N CYS A 205 14.83 11.26 6.37
CA CYS A 205 15.56 12.52 6.26
C CYS A 205 16.86 12.32 5.47
N ARG A 206 17.10 13.20 4.51
CA ARG A 206 18.41 13.36 3.86
C ARG A 206 19.31 14.24 4.74
N THR A 207 20.61 14.02 4.66
CA THR A 207 21.59 14.94 5.24
C THR A 207 21.44 16.33 4.63
N LEU A 208 21.78 17.37 5.40
CA LEU A 208 21.72 18.76 4.90
C LEU A 208 22.62 18.95 3.67
N ASP A 209 23.79 18.31 3.68
CA ASP A 209 24.64 18.20 2.50
C ASP A 209 23.92 17.41 1.40
N GLY A 210 23.68 18.07 0.27
CA GLY A 210 23.01 17.47 -0.88
C GLY A 210 21.48 17.61 -0.92
N VAL A 211 20.85 18.38 -0.02
CA VAL A 211 19.39 18.60 -0.04
C VAL A 211 18.88 19.19 -1.37
N GLY A 212 19.71 20.02 -2.02
CA GLY A 212 19.40 20.61 -3.33
C GLY A 212 19.56 19.64 -4.51
N ALA A 213 20.18 18.47 -4.30
CA ALA A 213 20.34 17.49 -5.36
C ALA A 213 19.01 16.80 -5.66
N LYS A 214 18.72 16.64 -6.96
CA LYS A 214 17.55 15.91 -7.42
C LYS A 214 17.67 14.43 -7.03
N PRO A 215 16.58 13.78 -6.56
CA PRO A 215 16.54 12.35 -6.32
C PRO A 215 17.00 11.54 -7.52
N LEU A 216 17.76 10.47 -7.25
CA LEU A 216 18.23 9.54 -8.28
C LEU A 216 17.06 8.76 -8.89
N PRO A 217 17.10 8.40 -10.18
CA PRO A 217 16.08 7.52 -10.75
C PRO A 217 16.14 6.13 -10.09
N ILE A 218 15.00 5.43 -10.07
CA ILE A 218 14.98 4.00 -9.74
C ILE A 218 15.49 3.21 -10.95
N ALA A 219 16.47 2.33 -10.72
CA ALA A 219 17.02 1.49 -11.79
C ALA A 219 15.95 0.48 -12.26
N GLY A 220 15.74 0.39 -13.59
CA GLY A 220 14.84 -0.61 -14.19
C GLY A 220 13.44 -0.14 -14.56
N VAL A 221 13.08 1.14 -14.37
CA VAL A 221 11.86 1.74 -14.92
C VAL A 221 12.22 2.56 -16.15
N THR A 222 12.29 1.91 -17.31
CA THR A 222 12.29 2.63 -18.60
C THR A 222 10.85 3.00 -18.94
N ALA A 223 10.63 4.29 -19.21
CA ALA A 223 9.33 4.89 -19.50
C ALA A 223 8.65 4.32 -20.75
#